data_AF-A0A2S2PHM0-F1
#
_entry.id   AF-A0A2S2PHM0-F1
#
_cell.length_a   1.000
_cell.length_b   1.000
_cell.length_c   1.000
_cell.angle_alpha   90.00
_cell.angle_beta   90.00
_cell.angle_gamma   90.00
#
_symmetry.space_group_name_H-M   'P 1'
#
loop_
_entity.id
_entity.type
_entity.pdbx_description
1 polymer ?
#
loop_
_entity_poly.entity_id
_entity_poly.type
_entity_poly.pdbx_seq_one_letter_code
_entity_poly.pdbx_strand_id
1 'polypeptide(L)'
;VGDAYLGGNTDVRMYMVYLLIPLILISWIRNLKLLAPFSSIATCMTIVSFTLIFYYIFREAPSFVGREPVGTVNSIPLFFGTVLFAMEAIGMVLPLENEMKNPKKFGSVFGVLNASMLPISILYTVVGLLGYLKYGENTTGSITLDMPQTEVLSQVVKLLLSISIYFTYALSNYVAFDILWKGMEQKMEKNEHRICWEYALRTSIVIITFFFAIAIPNLEHLISLIGAFCLSSVGIALPAIVSFLTFSDVYKDEGNLRFGLFCLRNLLIILIAIFAFVIGVSTSLSDIIHHMT
;
A
#
# COMPACT_ATOMS: atom_id res chain seq x y z
N VAL A 1 -8.01 13.47 17.20
CA VAL A 1 -8.47 12.83 18.45
C VAL A 1 -7.72 13.38 19.67
N GLY A 2 -6.39 13.23 19.75
CA GLY A 2 -5.59 13.68 20.89
C GLY A 2 -5.85 15.14 21.29
N ASP A 3 -5.57 16.09 20.39
CA ASP A 3 -5.71 17.52 20.71
C ASP A 3 -7.16 17.97 20.93
N ALA A 4 -8.12 17.30 20.29
CA ALA A 4 -9.55 17.60 20.44
C ALA A 4 -10.08 17.30 21.86
N TYR A 5 -9.48 16.35 22.58
CA TYR A 5 -9.92 15.94 23.92
C TYR A 5 -8.91 16.22 25.04
N LEU A 6 -7.62 16.30 24.72
CA LEU A 6 -6.56 16.56 25.70
C LEU A 6 -6.24 18.06 25.85
N GLY A 7 -6.78 18.93 24.98
CA GLY A 7 -6.61 20.39 25.07
C GLY A 7 -5.16 20.87 24.96
N GLY A 8 -4.24 20.00 24.54
CA GLY A 8 -2.82 20.29 24.40
C GLY A 8 -2.48 20.76 23.00
N ASN A 9 -1.65 21.80 22.89
CA ASN A 9 -1.03 22.22 21.63
C ASN A 9 0.22 21.36 21.36
N THR A 10 0.06 20.03 21.41
CA THR A 10 1.18 19.08 21.39
C THR A 10 1.59 18.85 19.94
N ASP A 11 2.89 18.98 19.63
CA ASP A 11 3.40 18.71 18.29
C ASP A 11 3.09 17.26 17.89
N VAL A 12 2.58 17.07 16.66
CA VAL A 12 2.28 15.77 16.04
C VAL A 12 3.45 14.80 16.18
N ARG A 13 4.69 15.31 16.11
CA ARG A 13 5.92 14.54 16.27
C ARG A 13 6.01 13.83 17.62
N MET A 14 5.50 14.42 18.70
CA MET A 14 5.48 13.76 20.01
C MET A 14 4.52 12.59 20.04
N TYR A 15 3.32 12.72 19.43
CA TYR A 15 2.39 11.61 19.29
C TYR A 15 3.00 10.45 18.49
N MET A 16 3.77 10.75 17.44
CA MET A 16 4.50 9.72 16.69
C MET A 16 5.50 8.96 17.58
N VAL A 17 6.25 9.65 18.44
CA VAL A 17 7.20 9.01 19.38
C VAL A 17 6.48 8.14 20.41
N TYR A 18 5.36 8.60 20.96
CA TYR A 18 4.57 7.78 21.91
C TYR A 18 4.02 6.50 21.27
N LEU A 19 3.65 6.56 19.99
CA LEU A 19 3.18 5.39 19.23
C LEU A 19 4.33 4.49 18.77
N LEU A 20 5.55 5.00 18.62
CA LEU A 20 6.71 4.23 18.18
C LEU A 20 7.06 3.08 19.14
N ILE A 21 7.03 3.34 20.45
CA ILE A 21 7.39 2.34 21.47
C ILE A 21 6.49 1.10 21.38
N PRO A 22 5.15 1.22 21.47
CA PRO A 22 4.29 0.06 21.31
C PRO A 22 4.38 -0.56 19.90
N LEU A 23 4.82 0.18 18.88
CA LEU A 23 4.89 -0.31 17.50
C LEU A 23 6.11 -1.24 17.31
N ILE A 24 7.20 -0.91 18.00
CA ILE A 24 8.37 -1.78 18.11
C ILE A 24 7.97 -3.07 18.84
N LEU A 25 7.24 -2.96 19.96
CA LEU A 25 6.82 -4.12 20.76
C LEU A 25 5.91 -5.08 19.97
N ILE A 26 4.95 -4.56 19.20
CA ILE A 26 4.09 -5.42 18.36
C ILE A 26 4.86 -6.05 17.20
N SER A 27 5.88 -5.35 16.68
CA SER A 27 6.74 -5.85 15.59
C SER A 27 7.70 -6.97 16.03
N TRP A 28 7.88 -7.16 17.34
CA TRP A 28 8.65 -8.27 17.90
C TRP A 28 7.90 -9.61 17.88
N ILE A 29 6.61 -9.62 17.50
CA ILE A 29 5.84 -10.86 17.38
C ILE A 29 6.37 -11.69 16.21
N ARG A 30 6.82 -12.90 16.51
CA ARG A 30 7.50 -13.80 15.56
C ARG A 30 6.61 -14.70 14.73
N ASN A 31 5.32 -14.79 15.05
CA ASN A 31 4.45 -15.81 14.48
C ASN A 31 3.30 -15.17 13.71
N LEU A 32 3.32 -15.31 12.38
CA LEU A 32 2.24 -14.85 11.50
C LEU A 32 0.86 -15.35 11.94
N LYS A 33 0.76 -16.60 12.41
CA LYS A 33 -0.50 -17.19 12.87
C LYS A 33 -1.06 -16.49 14.12
N LEU A 34 -0.19 -15.90 14.94
CA LEU A 34 -0.59 -15.10 16.08
C LEU A 34 -1.07 -13.71 15.64
N LEU A 35 -0.50 -13.12 14.58
CA LEU A 35 -0.97 -11.85 14.02
C LEU A 35 -2.27 -11.98 13.23
N ALA A 36 -2.52 -13.12 12.58
CA ALA A 36 -3.69 -13.36 11.74
C ALA A 36 -5.06 -13.02 12.41
N PRO A 37 -5.37 -13.43 13.66
CA PRO A 37 -6.62 -13.03 14.31
C PRO A 37 -6.68 -11.53 14.61
N PHE A 38 -5.58 -10.89 15.01
CA PHE A 38 -5.53 -9.44 15.20
C PHE A 38 -5.74 -8.68 13.89
N SER A 39 -5.12 -9.13 12.80
CA SER A 39 -5.36 -8.58 11.47
C SER A 39 -6.79 -8.77 11.01
N SER A 40 -7.44 -9.88 11.36
CA SER A 40 -8.85 -10.12 11.02
C SER A 40 -9.75 -9.12 11.75
N ILE A 41 -9.49 -8.87 13.03
CA ILE A 41 -10.19 -7.83 13.81
C ILE A 41 -9.95 -6.45 13.21
N ALA A 42 -8.70 -6.14 12.83
CA ALA A 42 -8.34 -4.89 12.17
C ALA A 42 -9.13 -4.71 10.86
N THR A 43 -9.19 -5.74 10.01
CA THR A 43 -9.99 -5.72 8.78
C THR A 43 -11.46 -5.46 9.08
N CYS A 44 -12.05 -6.08 10.11
CA CYS A 44 -13.42 -5.77 10.54
C CYS A 44 -13.58 -4.30 10.95
N MET A 45 -12.63 -3.75 11.72
CA MET A 45 -12.63 -2.33 12.09
C MET A 45 -12.54 -1.42 10.85
N THR A 46 -11.74 -1.79 9.85
CA THR A 46 -11.67 -1.08 8.55
C THR A 46 -13.00 -1.12 7.82
N ILE A 47 -13.67 -2.27 7.75
CA ILE A 47 -14.99 -2.40 7.11
C ILE A 47 -16.01 -1.49 7.81
N VAL A 48 -16.08 -1.53 9.15
CA VAL A 48 -16.96 -0.66 9.95
C VAL A 48 -16.64 0.81 9.68
N SER A 49 -15.36 1.16 9.63
CA SER A 49 -14.92 2.53 9.34
C SER A 49 -15.35 2.99 7.95
N PHE A 50 -15.22 2.14 6.92
CA PHE A 50 -15.72 2.46 5.59
C PHE A 50 -17.24 2.61 5.56
N THR A 51 -17.99 1.77 6.28
CA THR A 51 -19.44 1.94 6.40
C THR A 51 -19.81 3.31 7.00
N LEU A 52 -19.08 3.75 8.03
CA LEU A 52 -19.30 5.07 8.63
C LEU A 52 -18.85 6.22 7.74
N ILE A 53 -17.79 6.05 6.95
CA ILE A 53 -17.39 7.02 5.91
C ILE A 53 -18.50 7.14 4.87
N PHE A 54 -19.06 6.03 4.39
CA PHE A 54 -20.19 6.04 3.47
C PHE A 54 -21.41 6.74 4.07
N TYR A 55 -21.67 6.54 5.37
CA TYR A 55 -22.72 7.30 6.07
C TYR A 55 -22.51 8.81 5.94
N TYR A 56 -21.28 9.31 6.13
CA TYR A 56 -20.97 10.73 5.95
C TYR A 56 -21.09 11.22 4.50
N ILE A 57 -20.66 10.41 3.54
CA ILE A 57 -20.76 10.72 2.11
C ILE A 57 -22.23 10.84 1.70
N PHE A 58 -23.10 9.90 2.13
CA PHE A 58 -24.51 9.86 1.75
C PHE A 58 -25.43 10.72 2.61
N ARG A 59 -24.91 11.37 3.67
CA ARG A 59 -25.71 12.24 4.54
C ARG A 59 -26.34 13.42 3.79
N GLU A 60 -25.67 13.90 2.75
CA GLU A 60 -26.24 14.82 1.78
C GLU A 60 -26.17 14.16 0.41
N ALA A 61 -27.14 14.45 -0.47
CA ALA A 61 -27.16 13.87 -1.80
C ALA A 61 -25.90 14.30 -2.58
N PRO A 62 -25.19 13.37 -3.24
CA PRO A 62 -24.06 13.71 -4.09
C PRO A 62 -24.55 14.65 -5.20
N SER A 63 -23.88 15.79 -5.35
CA SER A 63 -24.20 16.79 -6.37
C SER A 63 -23.12 16.80 -7.44
N PHE A 64 -23.57 16.84 -8.70
CA PHE A 64 -22.72 17.05 -9.86
C PHE A 64 -22.50 18.55 -10.16
N VAL A 65 -23.22 19.43 -9.46
CA VAL A 65 -23.13 20.89 -9.68
C VAL A 65 -21.77 21.40 -9.19
N GLY A 66 -21.01 22.04 -10.08
CA GLY A 66 -19.68 22.57 -9.77
C GLY A 66 -18.61 21.49 -9.61
N ARG A 67 -18.76 20.34 -10.28
CA ARG A 67 -17.76 19.27 -10.34
C ARG A 67 -17.16 19.20 -11.73
N GLU A 68 -15.84 19.22 -11.81
CA GLU A 68 -15.13 19.05 -13.08
C GLU A 68 -15.16 17.56 -13.49
N PRO A 69 -15.62 17.24 -14.71
CA PRO A 69 -15.73 15.85 -15.15
C PRO A 69 -14.36 15.21 -15.45
N VAL A 70 -13.33 16.02 -15.66
CA VAL A 70 -11.98 15.57 -16.03
C VAL A 70 -10.97 16.34 -15.19
N GLY A 71 -10.06 15.60 -14.54
CA GLY A 71 -8.95 16.18 -13.81
C GLY A 71 -7.93 16.86 -14.74
N THR A 72 -7.09 17.73 -14.18
CA THR A 72 -6.05 18.42 -14.94
C THR A 72 -5.01 17.43 -15.50
N VAL A 73 -4.44 17.70 -16.67
CA VAL A 73 -3.39 16.86 -17.27
C VAL A 73 -2.20 16.64 -16.32
N ASN A 74 -1.87 17.67 -15.52
CA ASN A 74 -0.77 17.62 -14.56
C ASN A 74 -1.02 16.64 -13.39
N SER A 75 -2.27 16.31 -13.07
CA SER A 75 -2.59 15.36 -11.99
C SER A 75 -2.68 13.91 -12.47
N ILE A 76 -2.61 13.65 -13.78
CA ILE A 76 -2.64 12.29 -14.35
C ILE A 76 -1.49 11.42 -13.81
N PRO A 77 -0.23 11.89 -13.76
CA PRO A 77 0.87 11.12 -13.19
C PRO A 77 0.65 10.76 -11.71
N LEU A 78 0.19 11.74 -10.91
CA LEU A 78 -0.10 11.55 -9.49
C LEU A 78 -1.19 10.48 -9.32
N PHE A 79 -2.30 10.60 -10.05
CA PHE A 79 -3.39 9.62 -10.06
C PHE A 79 -2.90 8.23 -10.46
N PHE A 80 -2.13 8.13 -11.55
CA PHE A 80 -1.61 6.86 -12.04
C PHE A 80 -0.72 6.18 -11.01
N GLY A 81 0.22 6.89 -10.40
CA GLY A 81 1.08 6.34 -9.33
C GLY A 81 0.27 5.90 -8.10
N THR A 82 -0.77 6.64 -7.73
CA THR A 82 -1.66 6.26 -6.61
C THR A 82 -2.47 5.00 -6.92
N VAL A 83 -2.99 4.85 -8.14
CA VAL A 83 -3.68 3.61 -8.57
C VAL A 83 -2.72 2.43 -8.59
N LEU A 84 -1.50 2.63 -9.09
CA LEU A 84 -0.46 1.61 -9.06
C LEU A 84 -0.14 1.19 -7.61
N PHE A 85 0.03 2.13 -6.69
CA PHE A 85 0.22 1.82 -5.28
C PHE A 85 -0.95 1.05 -4.69
N ALA A 86 -2.19 1.46 -4.98
CA ALA A 86 -3.39 0.82 -4.44
C ALA A 86 -3.57 -0.63 -4.92
N MET A 87 -3.04 -0.97 -6.10
CA MET A 87 -3.10 -2.32 -6.68
C MET A 87 -1.87 -3.18 -6.36
N GLU A 88 -0.88 -2.64 -5.65
CA GLU A 88 0.37 -3.33 -5.32
C GLU A 88 0.15 -4.34 -4.18
N ALA A 89 0.42 -5.62 -4.45
CA ALA A 89 0.37 -6.69 -3.45
C ALA A 89 1.50 -7.72 -3.61
N ILE A 90 2.45 -7.50 -4.51
CA ILE A 90 3.32 -8.55 -5.05
C ILE A 90 4.30 -9.05 -3.99
N GLY A 91 4.76 -8.16 -3.11
CA GLY A 91 5.59 -8.52 -1.96
C GLY A 91 4.94 -9.50 -0.98
N MET A 92 3.61 -9.61 -0.97
CA MET A 92 2.87 -10.52 -0.08
C MET A 92 2.32 -11.76 -0.81
N VAL A 93 2.35 -11.80 -2.14
CA VAL A 93 1.78 -12.92 -2.92
C VAL A 93 2.44 -14.25 -2.57
N LEU A 94 3.78 -14.34 -2.66
CA LEU A 94 4.49 -15.61 -2.46
C LEU A 94 4.44 -16.12 -1.00
N PRO A 95 4.69 -15.28 0.02
CA PRO A 95 4.56 -15.74 1.42
C PRO A 95 3.13 -16.19 1.74
N LEU A 96 2.12 -15.48 1.22
CA LEU A 96 0.72 -15.83 1.43
C LEU A 96 0.36 -17.14 0.73
N GLU A 97 0.77 -17.32 -0.53
CA GLU A 97 0.56 -18.55 -1.29
C GLU A 97 1.21 -19.76 -0.59
N ASN A 98 2.42 -19.60 -0.04
CA ASN A 98 3.13 -20.66 0.68
C ASN A 98 2.44 -21.08 1.98
N GLU A 99 1.70 -20.18 2.64
CA GLU A 99 0.96 -20.47 3.88
C GLU A 99 -0.47 -21.00 3.62
N MET A 100 -0.92 -21.06 2.36
CA MET A 100 -2.24 -21.60 2.03
C MET A 100 -2.30 -23.12 2.15
N LYS A 101 -3.44 -23.63 2.65
CA LYS A 101 -3.74 -25.07 2.65
C LYS A 101 -3.68 -25.69 1.24
N ASN A 102 -4.03 -24.93 0.21
CA ASN A 102 -4.01 -25.36 -1.20
C ASN A 102 -3.38 -24.26 -2.09
N PRO A 103 -2.03 -24.17 -2.16
CA PRO A 103 -1.33 -23.10 -2.91
C PRO A 103 -1.73 -23.03 -4.38
N LYS A 104 -1.90 -24.19 -5.04
CA LYS A 104 -2.30 -24.29 -6.46
C LYS A 104 -3.61 -23.58 -6.83
N LYS A 105 -4.46 -23.25 -5.86
CA LYS A 105 -5.72 -22.52 -6.09
C LYS A 105 -5.55 -21.00 -6.05
N PHE A 106 -4.42 -20.48 -5.61
CA PHE A 106 -4.18 -19.04 -5.42
C PHE A 106 -4.43 -18.24 -6.71
N GLY A 107 -3.78 -18.65 -7.81
CA GLY A 107 -3.89 -18.02 -9.12
C GLY A 107 -4.97 -18.59 -10.05
N SER A 108 -5.89 -19.44 -9.56
CA SER A 108 -6.98 -19.96 -10.40
C SER A 108 -7.96 -18.86 -10.81
N VAL A 109 -8.83 -19.10 -11.80
CA VAL A 109 -9.78 -18.09 -12.31
C VAL A 109 -10.65 -17.50 -11.19
N PHE A 110 -11.17 -18.35 -10.30
CA PHE A 110 -11.86 -17.97 -9.06
C PHE A 110 -10.94 -18.15 -7.83
N GLY A 111 -9.64 -18.04 -8.05
CA GLY A 111 -8.63 -18.13 -7.02
C GLY A 111 -8.64 -16.93 -6.10
N VAL A 112 -7.91 -17.04 -4.99
CA VAL A 112 -7.87 -16.03 -3.94
C VAL A 112 -7.43 -14.67 -4.49
N LEU A 113 -6.51 -14.65 -5.47
CA LEU A 113 -6.04 -13.41 -6.08
C LEU A 113 -7.17 -12.68 -6.84
N ASN A 114 -7.83 -13.36 -7.79
CA ASN A 114 -8.89 -12.73 -8.58
C ASN A 114 -10.14 -12.41 -7.74
N ALA A 115 -10.48 -13.29 -6.80
CA ALA A 115 -11.61 -13.10 -5.90
C ALA A 115 -11.41 -11.92 -4.93
N SER A 116 -10.17 -11.55 -4.62
CA SER A 116 -9.85 -10.38 -3.79
C SER A 116 -9.71 -9.10 -4.61
N MET A 117 -9.09 -9.16 -5.79
CA MET A 117 -8.85 -7.97 -6.63
C MET A 117 -10.15 -7.31 -7.12
N LEU A 118 -11.15 -8.09 -7.57
CA LEU A 118 -12.37 -7.51 -8.13
C LEU A 118 -13.16 -6.66 -7.10
N PRO A 119 -13.48 -7.15 -5.88
CA PRO A 119 -14.16 -6.33 -4.88
C PRO A 119 -13.36 -5.10 -4.45
N ILE A 120 -12.02 -5.23 -4.33
CA ILE A 120 -11.14 -4.12 -3.92
C ILE A 120 -11.16 -3.01 -4.97
N SER A 121 -11.04 -3.34 -6.25
CA SER A 121 -11.09 -2.35 -7.34
C SER A 121 -12.44 -1.63 -7.40
N ILE A 122 -13.54 -2.36 -7.20
CA ILE A 122 -14.88 -1.75 -7.11
C ILE A 122 -14.94 -0.81 -5.91
N LEU A 123 -14.48 -1.24 -4.74
CA LEU A 123 -14.49 -0.41 -3.53
C LEU A 123 -13.70 0.89 -3.74
N TYR A 124 -12.47 0.83 -4.26
CA TYR A 124 -11.66 2.02 -4.53
C TYR A 124 -12.32 2.96 -5.54
N THR A 125 -12.92 2.42 -6.60
CA THR A 125 -13.62 3.23 -7.61
C THR A 125 -14.82 3.94 -6.98
N VAL A 126 -15.63 3.23 -6.19
CA VAL A 126 -16.82 3.78 -5.53
C VAL A 126 -16.44 4.84 -4.49
N VAL A 127 -15.46 4.55 -3.63
CA VAL A 127 -14.98 5.50 -2.61
C VAL A 127 -14.38 6.75 -3.27
N GLY A 128 -13.55 6.58 -4.30
CA GLY A 128 -12.93 7.70 -5.02
C GLY A 128 -13.97 8.58 -5.71
N LEU A 129 -14.91 7.98 -6.45
CA LEU A 129 -15.97 8.71 -7.15
C LEU A 129 -16.89 9.45 -6.18
N LEU A 130 -17.43 8.75 -5.18
CA LEU A 130 -18.40 9.36 -4.26
C LEU A 130 -17.73 10.35 -3.31
N GLY A 131 -16.48 10.11 -2.91
CA GLY A 131 -15.68 11.06 -2.15
C GLY A 131 -15.50 12.37 -2.91
N TYR A 132 -15.11 12.31 -4.19
CA TYR A 132 -14.97 13.50 -5.03
C TYR A 132 -16.31 14.22 -5.24
N LEU A 133 -17.41 13.49 -5.47
CA LEU A 133 -18.73 14.11 -5.62
C LEU A 133 -19.18 14.85 -4.35
N LYS A 134 -18.80 14.36 -3.17
CA LYS A 134 -19.12 14.99 -1.88
C LYS A 134 -18.23 16.19 -1.57
N TYR A 135 -16.90 16.04 -1.64
CA TYR A 135 -15.95 17.05 -1.15
C TYR A 135 -15.41 17.98 -2.26
N GLY A 136 -15.44 17.55 -3.52
CA GLY A 136 -15.04 18.38 -4.66
C GLY A 136 -13.55 18.59 -4.79
N GLU A 137 -13.17 19.78 -5.27
CA GLU A 137 -11.77 20.18 -5.45
C GLU A 137 -11.01 20.37 -4.13
N ASN A 138 -11.72 20.55 -3.01
CA ASN A 138 -11.12 20.70 -1.68
C ASN A 138 -10.81 19.35 -1.01
N THR A 139 -10.88 18.23 -1.74
CA THR A 139 -10.56 16.90 -1.21
C THR A 139 -9.08 16.83 -0.87
N THR A 140 -8.76 16.36 0.33
CA THR A 140 -7.38 16.16 0.78
C THR A 140 -6.95 14.70 0.59
N GLY A 141 -5.66 14.41 0.76
CA GLY A 141 -5.07 13.09 0.52
C GLY A 141 -5.57 11.93 1.36
N SER A 142 -6.43 12.21 2.33
CA SER A 142 -7.19 11.20 3.03
C SER A 142 -8.60 11.69 3.28
N ILE A 143 -9.58 10.88 2.90
CA ILE A 143 -11.00 11.15 3.16
C ILE A 143 -11.31 11.40 4.64
N THR A 144 -10.46 10.90 5.55
CA THR A 144 -10.63 11.11 6.99
C THR A 144 -10.33 12.54 7.42
N LEU A 145 -9.52 13.28 6.65
CA LEU A 145 -9.23 14.68 6.90
C LEU A 145 -10.39 15.58 6.44
N ASP A 146 -11.13 15.17 5.42
CA ASP A 146 -12.28 15.92 4.88
C ASP A 146 -13.56 15.78 5.73
N MET A 147 -13.64 14.75 6.58
CA MET A 147 -14.78 14.58 7.49
C MET A 147 -14.86 15.69 8.56
N PRO A 148 -16.05 15.98 9.12
CA PRO A 148 -16.21 16.95 10.20
C PRO A 148 -15.28 16.66 11.38
N GLN A 149 -14.47 17.63 11.80
CA GLN A 149 -13.44 17.40 12.82
C GLN A 149 -13.98 17.40 14.25
N THR A 150 -15.14 18.01 14.49
CA THR A 150 -15.71 18.19 15.83
C THR A 150 -16.68 17.08 16.23
N GLU A 151 -17.24 16.33 15.27
CA GLU A 151 -18.21 15.29 15.56
C GLU A 151 -17.57 14.05 16.21
N VAL A 152 -18.21 13.52 17.26
CA VAL A 152 -17.76 12.33 17.97
C VAL A 152 -17.66 11.12 17.04
N LEU A 153 -18.62 10.95 16.13
CA LEU A 153 -18.64 9.82 15.20
C LEU A 153 -17.44 9.84 14.24
N SER A 154 -17.09 11.01 13.69
CA SER A 154 -15.87 11.21 12.89
C SER A 154 -14.60 10.86 13.67
N GLN A 155 -14.51 11.25 14.95
CA GLN A 155 -13.37 10.87 15.80
C GLN A 155 -13.31 9.36 16.05
N VAL A 156 -14.46 8.70 16.21
CA VAL A 156 -14.53 7.23 16.32
C VAL A 156 -14.03 6.56 15.04
N VAL A 157 -14.42 7.05 13.87
CA VAL A 157 -13.92 6.54 12.57
C VAL A 157 -12.40 6.66 12.48
N LYS A 158 -11.85 7.83 12.81
CA LYS A 158 -10.39 8.04 12.81
C LYS A 158 -9.69 7.07 13.75
N LEU A 159 -10.22 6.89 14.96
CA LEU A 159 -9.66 5.97 15.95
C LEU A 159 -9.69 4.51 15.47
N LEU A 160 -10.83 4.05 14.94
CA LEU A 160 -10.98 2.70 14.41
C LEU A 160 -10.01 2.43 13.25
N LEU A 161 -9.89 3.38 12.31
CA LEU A 161 -8.92 3.27 11.22
C LEU A 161 -7.48 3.30 11.72
N SER A 162 -7.13 4.19 12.64
CA SER A 162 -5.78 4.24 13.21
C SER A 162 -5.40 2.94 13.91
N ILE A 163 -6.29 2.37 14.73
CA ILE A 163 -6.07 1.08 15.40
C ILE A 163 -5.93 -0.04 14.35
N SER A 164 -6.77 -0.05 13.32
CA SER A 164 -6.68 -1.04 12.26
C SER A 164 -5.36 -0.98 11.49
N ILE A 165 -4.94 0.24 11.08
CA ILE A 165 -3.66 0.49 10.41
C ILE A 165 -2.50 0.01 11.28
N TYR A 166 -2.60 0.21 12.60
CA TYR A 166 -1.58 -0.21 13.54
C TYR A 166 -1.38 -1.74 13.57
N PHE A 167 -2.47 -2.50 13.61
CA PHE A 167 -2.39 -3.97 13.57
C PHE A 167 -1.99 -4.51 12.20
N THR A 168 -2.46 -3.89 11.12
CA THR A 168 -2.09 -4.30 9.75
C THR A 168 -0.62 -3.97 9.44
N TYR A 169 -0.08 -2.88 9.98
CA TYR A 169 1.34 -2.56 9.90
C TYR A 169 2.22 -3.69 10.47
N ALA A 170 1.83 -4.27 11.62
CA ALA A 170 2.59 -5.38 12.21
C ALA A 170 2.68 -6.59 11.27
N LEU A 171 1.61 -6.86 10.52
CA LEU A 171 1.57 -7.92 9.50
C LEU A 171 2.49 -7.60 8.31
N SER A 172 2.40 -6.39 7.77
CA SER A 172 3.27 -5.95 6.67
C SER A 172 4.76 -5.94 7.07
N ASN A 173 5.05 -5.52 8.29
CA ASN A 173 6.41 -5.51 8.84
C ASN A 173 6.96 -6.93 9.04
N TYR A 174 6.12 -7.89 9.44
CA TYR A 174 6.51 -9.29 9.51
C TYR A 174 6.99 -9.82 8.16
N VAL A 175 6.26 -9.51 7.07
CA VAL A 175 6.64 -9.95 5.72
C VAL A 175 7.96 -9.30 5.28
N ALA A 176 8.13 -8.00 5.52
CA ALA A 176 9.38 -7.30 5.22
C ALA A 176 10.57 -7.92 5.99
N PHE A 177 10.38 -8.22 7.27
CA PHE A 177 11.37 -8.91 8.09
C PHE A 177 11.69 -10.31 7.54
N ASP A 178 10.69 -11.14 7.22
CA ASP A 178 10.91 -12.50 6.73
C ASP A 178 11.72 -12.53 5.42
N ILE A 179 11.44 -11.61 4.50
CA ILE A 179 12.19 -11.45 3.24
C ILE A 179 13.66 -11.07 3.52
N LEU A 180 13.89 -10.06 4.35
CA LEU A 180 15.25 -9.60 4.68
C LEU A 180 16.04 -10.66 5.45
N TRP A 181 15.37 -11.32 6.40
CA TRP A 181 15.96 -12.35 7.24
C TRP A 181 16.39 -13.56 6.43
N LYS A 182 15.57 -14.05 5.48
CA LYS A 182 15.95 -15.16 4.59
C LYS A 182 17.22 -14.88 3.80
N GLY A 183 17.46 -13.64 3.39
CA GLY A 183 18.70 -13.24 2.71
C GLY A 183 19.94 -13.24 3.62
N MET A 184 19.76 -13.10 4.94
CA MET A 184 20.84 -13.06 5.94
C MET A 184 21.02 -14.40 6.67
N GLU A 185 20.00 -15.24 6.71
CA GLU A 185 19.94 -16.45 7.53
C GLU A 185 21.13 -17.38 7.32
N GLN A 186 21.51 -17.62 6.05
CA GLN A 186 22.64 -18.47 5.70
C GLN A 186 23.98 -17.97 6.26
N LYS A 187 24.15 -16.65 6.40
CA LYS A 187 25.37 -16.05 6.98
C LYS A 187 25.34 -16.06 8.51
N MET A 188 24.17 -16.27 9.11
CA MET A 188 23.93 -16.10 10.54
C MET A 188 23.71 -17.41 11.31
N GLU A 189 23.62 -18.55 10.61
CA GLU A 189 23.45 -19.87 11.23
C GLU A 189 24.50 -20.21 12.30
N LYS A 190 25.74 -19.71 12.14
CA LYS A 190 26.85 -20.00 13.05
C LYS A 190 27.06 -18.96 14.15
N ASN A 191 26.21 -17.93 14.23
CA ASN A 191 26.41 -16.81 15.16
C ASN A 191 25.61 -17.01 16.45
N GLU A 192 26.27 -17.02 17.61
CA GLU A 192 25.62 -17.23 18.93
C GLU A 192 24.58 -16.14 19.25
N HIS A 193 24.70 -14.95 18.64
CA HIS A 193 23.79 -13.82 18.86
C HIS A 193 22.64 -13.71 17.84
N ARG A 194 22.27 -14.81 17.15
CA ARG A 194 21.20 -14.82 16.12
C ARG A 194 19.91 -14.13 16.59
N ILE A 195 19.48 -14.40 17.82
CA ILE A 195 18.27 -13.80 18.41
C ILE A 195 18.38 -12.28 18.56
N CYS A 196 19.55 -11.78 18.98
CA CYS A 196 19.77 -10.35 19.16
C CYS A 196 19.71 -9.61 17.81
N TRP A 197 20.31 -10.20 16.78
CA TRP A 197 20.25 -9.67 15.42
C TRP A 197 18.85 -9.69 14.82
N GLU A 198 18.04 -10.70 15.14
CA GLU A 198 16.65 -10.76 14.73
C GLU A 198 15.86 -9.56 15.27
N TYR A 199 15.96 -9.28 16.57
CA TYR A 199 15.31 -8.13 17.20
C TYR A 199 15.89 -6.80 16.73
N ALA A 200 17.20 -6.72 16.49
CA ALA A 200 17.84 -5.55 15.93
C ALA A 200 17.31 -5.24 14.52
N LEU A 201 17.18 -6.25 13.66
CA LEU A 201 16.65 -6.10 12.31
C LEU A 201 15.19 -5.65 12.35
N ARG A 202 14.32 -6.32 13.13
CA ARG A 202 12.91 -5.92 13.30
C ARG A 202 12.77 -4.48 13.77
N THR A 203 13.53 -4.09 14.79
CA THR A 203 13.51 -2.72 15.33
C THR A 203 14.05 -1.72 14.30
N SER A 204 15.09 -2.07 13.55
CA SER A 204 15.67 -1.20 12.52
C SER A 204 14.68 -0.89 11.40
N ILE A 205 13.87 -1.86 10.95
CA ILE A 205 12.85 -1.65 9.92
C ILE A 205 11.82 -0.63 10.41
N VAL A 206 11.34 -0.77 11.66
CA VAL A 206 10.39 0.18 12.26
C VAL A 206 10.99 1.58 12.35
N ILE A 207 12.23 1.70 12.84
CA ILE A 207 12.94 2.99 12.96
C ILE A 207 13.10 3.66 11.59
N ILE A 208 13.47 2.91 10.55
CA ILE A 208 13.60 3.45 9.19
C ILE A 208 12.24 3.98 8.71
N THR A 209 11.17 3.20 8.84
CA THR A 209 9.82 3.66 8.44
C THR A 209 9.34 4.88 9.25
N PHE A 210 9.74 4.98 10.51
CA PHE A 210 9.44 6.13 11.37
C PHE A 210 10.15 7.40 10.88
N PHE A 211 11.43 7.31 10.51
CA PHE A 211 12.14 8.45 9.94
C PHE A 211 11.51 8.92 8.62
N PHE A 212 11.09 7.98 7.76
CA PHE A 212 10.34 8.33 6.55
C PHE A 212 9.03 9.06 6.85
N ALA A 213 8.29 8.61 7.87
CA ALA A 213 7.05 9.27 8.30
C ALA A 213 7.26 10.70 8.84
N ILE A 214 8.42 10.98 9.45
CA ILE A 214 8.77 12.35 9.89
C ILE A 214 9.22 13.21 8.71
N ALA A 215 9.97 12.62 7.77
CA ALA A 215 10.57 13.36 6.67
C ALA A 215 9.56 13.81 5.61
N ILE A 216 8.49 13.05 5.40
CA ILE A 216 7.55 13.29 4.29
C ILE A 216 6.15 13.60 4.84
N PRO A 217 5.75 14.87 4.92
CA PRO A 217 4.46 15.27 5.48
C PRO A 217 3.28 15.00 4.53
N ASN A 218 3.52 14.98 3.21
CA ASN A 218 2.47 14.79 2.21
C ASN A 218 2.35 13.32 1.79
N LEU A 219 1.31 12.66 2.29
CA LEU A 219 1.03 11.25 2.05
C LEU A 219 0.78 10.93 0.56
N GLU A 220 0.11 11.81 -0.17
CA GLU A 220 -0.27 11.59 -1.57
C GLU A 220 0.94 11.42 -2.50
N HIS A 221 1.89 12.34 -2.43
CA HIS A 221 3.08 12.29 -3.28
C HIS A 221 3.96 11.08 -2.92
N LEU A 222 4.03 10.70 -1.63
CA LEU A 222 4.75 9.52 -1.21
C LEU A 222 4.12 8.24 -1.77
N ILE A 223 2.80 8.12 -1.65
CA ILE A 223 2.03 6.99 -2.18
C ILE A 223 2.25 6.86 -3.69
N SER A 224 2.14 7.97 -4.42
CA SER A 224 2.31 7.98 -5.86
C SER A 224 3.74 7.62 -6.29
N LEU A 225 4.75 8.16 -5.59
CA LEU A 225 6.15 7.83 -5.82
C LEU A 225 6.44 6.34 -5.59
N ILE A 226 5.99 5.80 -4.46
CA ILE A 226 6.20 4.38 -4.12
C ILE A 226 5.48 3.48 -5.12
N GLY A 227 4.22 3.80 -5.49
CA GLY A 227 3.48 3.04 -6.50
C GLY A 227 4.16 3.06 -7.87
N ALA A 228 4.54 4.25 -8.33
CA ALA A 228 5.24 4.44 -9.59
C ALA A 228 6.61 3.75 -9.60
N PHE A 229 7.34 3.72 -8.49
CA PHE A 229 8.66 3.08 -8.40
C PHE A 229 8.55 1.56 -8.24
N CYS A 230 7.83 1.09 -7.22
CA CYS A 230 7.77 -0.32 -6.83
C CYS A 230 6.97 -1.17 -7.82
N LEU A 231 5.73 -0.79 -8.15
CA LEU A 231 4.89 -1.64 -9.00
C LEU A 231 5.43 -1.67 -10.44
N SER A 232 5.92 -0.54 -10.97
CA SER A 232 6.53 -0.54 -12.31
C SER A 232 7.79 -1.42 -12.37
N SER A 233 8.69 -1.29 -11.38
CA SER A 233 9.98 -1.98 -11.40
C SER A 233 9.83 -3.44 -11.01
N VAL A 234 9.30 -3.69 -9.81
CA VAL A 234 9.21 -5.04 -9.22
C VAL A 234 7.98 -5.77 -9.69
N GLY A 235 6.88 -5.06 -9.94
CA GLY A 235 5.62 -5.71 -10.24
C GLY A 235 5.30 -5.94 -11.70
N ILE A 236 5.85 -5.11 -12.59
CA ILE A 236 5.60 -5.20 -14.04
C ILE A 236 6.89 -5.57 -14.77
N ALA A 237 7.97 -4.80 -14.61
CA ALA A 237 9.21 -5.03 -15.34
C ALA A 237 9.89 -6.35 -14.97
N LEU A 238 10.10 -6.63 -13.68
CA LEU A 238 10.78 -7.86 -13.24
C LEU A 238 10.05 -9.14 -13.71
N PRO A 239 8.72 -9.31 -13.51
CA PRO A 239 8.02 -10.49 -14.00
C PRO A 239 8.06 -10.63 -15.52
N ALA A 240 8.01 -9.52 -16.28
CA ALA A 240 8.15 -9.56 -17.73
C ALA A 240 9.55 -9.98 -18.18
N ILE A 241 10.60 -9.49 -17.51
CA ILE A 241 11.99 -9.88 -17.77
C ILE A 241 12.20 -11.36 -17.43
N VAL A 242 11.75 -11.80 -16.25
CA VAL A 242 11.85 -13.21 -15.83
C VAL A 242 11.07 -14.10 -16.80
N SER A 243 9.84 -13.71 -17.17
CA SER A 243 9.05 -14.46 -18.15
C SER A 243 9.80 -14.57 -19.48
N PHE A 244 10.37 -13.48 -19.98
CA PHE A 244 11.13 -13.46 -21.22
C PHE A 244 12.34 -14.40 -21.14
N LEU A 245 13.14 -14.34 -20.07
CA LEU A 245 14.34 -15.16 -19.91
C LEU A 245 14.03 -16.65 -19.70
N THR A 246 12.98 -16.98 -18.94
CA THR A 246 12.67 -18.38 -18.60
C THR A 246 11.87 -19.12 -19.68
N PHE A 247 10.95 -18.44 -20.37
CA PHE A 247 10.05 -19.09 -21.33
C PHE A 247 10.44 -18.85 -22.81
N SER A 248 11.47 -18.05 -23.09
CA SER A 248 11.93 -17.79 -24.46
C SER A 248 12.19 -19.07 -25.25
N ASP A 249 12.87 -20.05 -24.65
CA ASP A 249 13.22 -21.30 -25.33
C ASP A 249 11.99 -22.15 -25.65
N VAL A 250 11.02 -22.23 -24.73
CA VAL A 250 9.76 -22.97 -24.93
C VAL A 250 8.96 -22.40 -26.10
N TYR A 251 8.82 -21.07 -26.16
CA TYR A 251 8.06 -20.42 -27.25
C TYR A 251 8.80 -20.44 -28.59
N LYS A 252 10.14 -20.53 -28.57
CA LYS A 252 10.95 -20.67 -29.77
C LYS A 252 10.70 -22.02 -30.45
N ASP A 253 10.49 -23.07 -29.67
CA ASP A 253 10.17 -24.41 -30.17
C ASP A 253 8.71 -24.55 -30.67
N GLU A 254 7.77 -23.75 -30.14
CA GLU A 254 6.37 -23.72 -30.60
C GLU A 254 6.16 -23.01 -31.95
N GLY A 255 7.18 -22.33 -32.49
CA GLY A 255 7.19 -21.72 -33.82
C GLY A 255 7.34 -20.19 -33.84
N ASN A 256 7.93 -19.68 -34.93
CA ASN A 256 8.36 -18.28 -35.08
C ASN A 256 7.26 -17.23 -34.83
N LEU A 257 6.00 -17.51 -35.17
CA LEU A 257 4.89 -16.58 -34.96
C LEU A 257 4.56 -16.42 -33.47
N ARG A 258 4.50 -17.54 -32.72
CA ARG A 258 4.21 -17.52 -31.28
C ARG A 258 5.36 -16.90 -30.49
N PHE A 259 6.59 -17.20 -30.88
CA PHE A 259 7.78 -16.54 -30.35
C PHE A 259 7.76 -15.02 -30.58
N GLY A 260 7.45 -14.58 -31.81
CA GLY A 260 7.34 -13.15 -32.14
C GLY A 260 6.29 -12.42 -31.30
N LEU A 261 5.08 -13.01 -31.16
CA LEU A 261 4.01 -12.47 -30.32
C LEU A 261 4.40 -12.43 -28.84
N PHE A 262 5.07 -13.46 -28.33
CA PHE A 262 5.56 -13.53 -26.96
C PHE A 262 6.62 -12.43 -26.67
N CYS A 263 7.59 -12.27 -27.56
CA CYS A 263 8.61 -11.24 -27.47
C CYS A 263 7.99 -9.83 -27.52
N LEU A 264 7.06 -9.59 -28.45
CA LEU A 264 6.36 -8.32 -28.56
C LEU A 264 5.56 -8.01 -27.29
N ARG A 265 4.83 -8.99 -26.74
CA ARG A 265 4.06 -8.80 -25.50
C ARG A 265 4.96 -8.39 -24.34
N ASN A 266 6.05 -9.11 -24.10
CA ASN A 266 6.96 -8.79 -23.00
C ASN A 266 7.67 -7.45 -23.21
N LEU A 267 8.07 -7.14 -24.46
CA LEU A 267 8.66 -5.85 -24.79
C LEU A 267 7.69 -4.70 -24.51
N LEU A 268 6.42 -4.82 -24.93
CA LEU A 268 5.40 -3.81 -24.65
C LEU A 268 5.17 -3.62 -23.15
N ILE A 269 5.12 -4.71 -22.37
CA ILE A 269 4.97 -4.64 -20.91
C ILE A 269 6.16 -3.91 -20.27
N ILE A 270 7.39 -4.23 -20.69
CA ILE A 270 8.60 -3.56 -20.18
C ILE A 270 8.62 -2.08 -20.56
N LEU A 271 8.22 -1.72 -21.79
CA LEU A 271 8.13 -0.33 -22.22
C LEU A 271 7.09 0.45 -21.41
N ILE A 272 5.92 -0.15 -21.15
CA ILE A 272 4.89 0.43 -20.28
C ILE A 272 5.44 0.64 -18.86
N ALA A 273 6.19 -0.33 -18.33
CA ALA A 273 6.81 -0.23 -17.01
C ALA A 273 7.83 0.92 -16.94
N ILE A 274 8.71 1.04 -17.93
CA ILE A 274 9.70 2.12 -17.98
C ILE A 274 9.00 3.48 -18.11
N PHE A 275 7.96 3.58 -18.95
CA PHE A 275 7.18 4.80 -19.09
C PHE A 275 6.50 5.20 -17.79
N ALA A 276 5.82 4.25 -17.12
CA ALA A 276 5.22 4.41 -15.81
C ALA A 276 6.23 4.88 -14.76
N PHE A 277 7.42 4.26 -14.73
CA PHE A 277 8.51 4.61 -13.83
C PHE A 277 8.98 6.05 -14.05
N VAL A 278 9.36 6.40 -15.29
CA VAL A 278 9.94 7.71 -15.61
C VAL A 278 8.94 8.81 -15.30
N ILE A 279 7.69 8.66 -15.74
CA ILE A 279 6.66 9.68 -15.53
C ILE A 279 6.33 9.81 -14.06
N GLY A 280 6.01 8.69 -13.38
CA GLY A 280 5.55 8.75 -11.99
C GLY A 280 6.64 9.19 -11.02
N VAL A 281 7.90 8.78 -11.22
CA VAL A 281 9.02 9.23 -10.38
C VAL A 281 9.35 10.70 -10.63
N SER A 282 9.47 11.13 -11.89
CA SER A 282 9.88 12.50 -12.20
C SER A 282 8.86 13.53 -11.71
N THR A 283 7.57 13.23 -11.84
CA THR A 283 6.48 14.12 -11.43
C THR A 283 6.36 14.17 -9.92
N SER A 284 6.31 13.01 -9.25
CA SER A 284 6.25 12.95 -7.79
C SER A 284 7.45 13.61 -7.14
N LEU A 285 8.66 13.43 -7.69
CA LEU A 285 9.87 14.05 -7.16
C LEU A 285 9.86 15.57 -7.35
N SER A 286 9.40 16.05 -8.51
CA SER A 286 9.26 17.49 -8.76
C SER A 286 8.26 18.14 -7.80
N ASP A 287 7.12 17.48 -7.55
CA ASP A 287 6.11 17.97 -6.60
C ASP A 287 6.62 17.99 -5.16
N ILE A 288 7.35 16.94 -4.75
CA ILE A 288 7.98 16.86 -3.42
C ILE A 288 9.02 17.98 -3.24
N ILE A 289 9.89 18.20 -4.23
CA ILE A 289 10.92 19.24 -4.16
C ILE A 289 10.27 20.62 -4.07
N HIS A 290 9.28 20.91 -4.91
CA HIS A 290 8.60 22.20 -4.92
C HIS A 290 7.83 22.46 -3.60
N HIS A 291 7.39 21.42 -2.90
CA HIS A 291 6.77 21.57 -1.57
C HIS A 291 7.78 21.72 -0.43
N MET A 292 9.04 21.29 -0.62
CA MET A 292 10.09 21.40 0.40
C MET A 292 10.84 22.75 0.34
N THR A 293 10.86 23.43 -0.81
CA THR A 293 11.45 24.77 -1.02
C THR A 293 10.45 25.89 -0.81
#